data_AF-A0A534JKJ5-F1
#
_entry.id   AF-A0A534JKJ5-F1
#
_cell.length_a   1.000
_cell.length_b   1.000
_cell.length_c   1.000
_cell.angle_alpha   90.00
_cell.angle_beta   90.00
_cell.angle_gamma   90.00
#
_symmetry.space_group_name_H-M   'P 1'
#
loop_
_entity.id
_entity.type
_entity.pdbx_description
1 polymer ?
#
loop_
_entity_poly.entity_id
_entity_poly.type
_entity_poly.pdbx_seq_one_letter_code
_entity_poly.pdbx_strand_id
1 'polypeptide(L)' 'MGIDIESGLPLRGRDLGACAHPDLLYLGEGGNAMYYRCRTCGAGVIEQRGRLWVLRENPK' A
#
# COMPACT_ATOMS: atom_id res chain seq x y z
N MET A 1 -4.36 29.17 -8.30
CA MET A 1 -4.93 27.84 -8.56
C MET A 1 -4.11 26.85 -7.76
N GLY A 2 -4.68 26.31 -6.69
CA GLY A 2 -4.03 25.30 -5.84
C GLY A 2 -3.99 23.97 -6.57
N ILE A 3 -2.91 23.21 -6.37
CA ILE A 3 -2.80 21.83 -6.84
C ILE A 3 -3.25 21.00 -5.64
N ASP A 4 -4.47 20.48 -5.71
CA ASP A 4 -5.04 19.63 -4.68
C ASP A 4 -4.18 18.37 -4.53
N ILE A 5 -3.59 18.20 -3.35
CA ILE A 5 -2.91 16.98 -2.94
C ILE A 5 -4.02 15.97 -2.66
N GLU A 6 -4.48 15.27 -3.69
CA GLU A 6 -5.34 14.10 -3.57
C GLU A 6 -4.53 12.96 -2.93
N SER A 7 -4.45 13.03 -1.61
CA SER A 7 -4.78 11.94 -0.68
C SER A 7 -4.94 10.58 -1.34
N GLY A 8 -3.95 9.71 -1.14
CA GLY A 8 -4.07 8.24 -1.20
C GLY A 8 -5.05 7.72 -2.24
N LEU A 9 -4.59 7.58 -3.49
CA LEU A 9 -5.28 6.83 -4.52
C LEU A 9 -5.86 5.55 -3.90
N PRO A 10 -7.19 5.36 -3.88
CA PRO A 10 -7.74 4.09 -3.48
C PRO A 10 -7.16 3.07 -4.47
N LEU A 11 -6.36 2.13 -3.96
CA LEU A 11 -5.80 1.01 -4.73
C LEU A 11 -6.91 0.01 -5.13
N ARG A 12 -8.10 0.52 -5.46
CA ARG A 12 -9.25 -0.21 -5.98
C ARG A 12 -8.93 -0.63 -7.40
N GLY A 13 -8.61 -1.91 -7.58
CA GLY A 13 -8.56 -2.56 -8.88
C GLY A 13 -7.17 -2.87 -9.42
N ARG A 14 -6.08 -2.55 -8.70
CA ARG A 14 -4.83 -3.28 -8.95
C ARG A 14 -5.02 -4.64 -8.29
N ASP A 15 -4.91 -5.71 -9.06
CA ASP A 15 -4.85 -7.07 -8.55
C ASP A 15 -3.58 -7.18 -7.70
N LEU A 16 -3.70 -6.74 -6.43
CA LEU A 16 -2.68 -6.80 -5.41
C LEU A 16 -2.60 -8.28 -5.02
N GLY A 17 -2.01 -9.11 -5.89
CA GLY A 17 -1.95 -10.57 -5.78
C GLY A 17 -1.32 -11.10 -4.47
N ALA A 18 -0.99 -10.23 -3.52
CA ALA A 18 -0.48 -10.59 -2.23
C ALA A 18 -1.27 -10.00 -1.02
N CYS A 19 -2.22 -9.06 -1.23
CA CYS A 19 -3.20 -8.62 -0.24
C CYS A 19 -4.48 -8.13 -0.95
N ALA A 20 -5.52 -8.97 -1.04
CA ALA A 20 -6.76 -8.70 -1.78
C ALA A 20 -7.69 -7.66 -1.12
N HIS A 21 -7.26 -7.00 -0.05
CA HIS A 21 -8.08 -6.03 0.67
C HIS A 21 -7.83 -4.60 0.15
N PRO A 22 -8.88 -3.85 -0.19
CA PRO A 22 -8.74 -2.46 -0.62
C PRO A 22 -8.42 -1.49 0.54
N ASP A 23 -8.47 -1.97 1.79
CA ASP A 23 -8.32 -1.14 2.99
C ASP A 23 -6.85 -1.04 3.45
N LEU A 24 -6.11 -0.17 2.76
CA LEU A 24 -4.70 0.11 3.03
C LEU A 24 -4.54 1.47 3.72
N LEU A 25 -3.90 1.47 4.88
CA LEU A 25 -3.46 2.66 5.61
C LEU A 25 -2.08 3.08 5.10
N TYR A 26 -1.95 4.28 4.56
CA TYR A 26 -0.66 4.86 4.21
C TYR A 26 0.17 5.15 5.46
N LEU A 27 1.41 4.67 5.48
CA LEU A 27 2.36 4.85 6.58
C LEU A 27 3.43 5.91 6.30
N GLY A 28 3.64 6.26 5.04
CA GLY A 28 4.67 7.20 4.60
C GLY A 28 5.42 6.71 3.36
N GLU A 29 6.44 7.48 2.98
CA GLU A 29 7.29 7.20 1.83
C GLU A 29 8.77 7.32 2.20
N GLY A 30 9.61 6.60 1.45
CA GLY A 30 11.06 6.61 1.59
C GLY A 30 11.71 6.43 0.22
N GLY A 31 12.39 7.48 -0.26
CA GLY A 31 12.95 7.49 -1.61
C GLY A 31 11.84 7.36 -2.67
N ASN A 32 11.84 6.26 -3.41
CA ASN A 32 10.85 5.96 -4.43
C ASN A 32 9.87 4.84 -4.02
N ALA A 33 9.82 4.51 -2.73
CA ALA A 33 8.94 3.52 -2.15
C ALA A 33 7.88 4.17 -1.26
N MET A 34 6.64 3.69 -1.36
CA MET A 34 5.51 4.05 -0.51
C MET A 34 5.17 2.85 0.36
N TYR A 35 4.89 3.10 1.64
CA TYR A 35 4.62 2.07 2.63
C TYR A 35 3.16 2.16 3.07
N TYR A 36 2.52 1.00 3.17
CA TYR A 36 1.15 0.87 3.62
C TYR A 36 1.00 -0.29 4.60
N ARG A 37 -0.05 -0.25 5.40
CA ARG A 37 -0.50 -1.37 6.24
C ARG A 37 -1.93 -1.71 5.91
N CYS A 38 -2.20 -2.98 5.62
CA CYS A 38 -3.57 -3.43 5.50
C CYS A 38 -4.24 -3.40 6.88
N ARG A 39 -5.36 -2.68 6.99
CA ARG A 39 -6.14 -2.64 8.24
C ARG A 39 -6.96 -3.91 8.45
N THR A 40 -7.23 -4.67 7.39
CA THR A 40 -8.01 -5.92 7.45
C THR A 40 -7.18 -7.11 7.94
N CYS A 41 -6.00 -7.35 7.36
CA CYS A 41 -5.16 -8.52 7.70
C CYS A 41 -3.84 -8.16 8.39
N GLY A 42 -3.54 -6.87 8.58
CA GLY A 42 -2.32 -6.42 9.24
C GLY A 42 -1.06 -6.45 8.36
N ALA A 43 -1.13 -6.99 7.15
CA ALA A 43 0.03 -7.14 6.26
C ALA A 43 0.67 -5.79 5.89
N GLY A 44 2.01 -5.75 5.84
CA GLY A 44 2.74 -4.60 5.30
C GLY A 44 2.74 -4.66 3.78
N VAL A 45 2.49 -3.53 3.10
CA VAL A 45 2.51 -3.41 1.65
C VAL A 45 3.50 -2.33 1.26
N ILE A 46 4.35 -2.59 0.26
CA ILE A 46 5.31 -1.64 -0.28
C ILE A 46 4.97 -1.44 -1.74
N GLU A 47 4.79 -0.20 -2.19
CA GLU A 47 4.74 0.17 -3.61
C GLU A 47 6.04 0.86 -4.00
N GLN A 48 6.70 0.42 -5.07
CA GLN A 48 7.91 1.06 -5.59
C GLN A 48 7.93 0.90 -7.11
N ARG A 49 8.00 2.01 -7.84
CA ARG A 49 7.99 2.02 -9.32
C ARG A 49 6.81 1.22 -9.93
N GLY A 50 5.64 1.31 -9.31
CA GLY A 50 4.42 0.61 -9.75
C GLY A 50 4.42 -0.90 -9.52
N ARG A 51 5.44 -1.45 -8.84
CA ARG A 51 5.46 -2.82 -8.33
C ARG A 51 5.06 -2.83 -6.86
N LEU A 52 4.41 -3.91 -6.44
CA LEU A 52 3.93 -4.08 -5.08
C LEU A 52 4.52 -5.33 -4.44
N TRP A 53 4.97 -5.21 -3.20
CA TRP A 53 5.43 -6.32 -2.36
C TRP A 53 4.60 -6.36 -1.09
N VAL A 54 4.30 -7.56 -0.59
CA VAL A 54 3.58 -7.74 0.67
C VAL A 54 4.47 -8.50 1.65
N LEU A 55 4.65 -7.89 2.81
CA LEU A 55 5.32 -8.47 3.96
C LEU A 55 4.27 -9.24 4.77
N ARG A 56 4.34 -10.57 4.70
CA ARG A 56 3.61 -11.46 5.60
C ARG A 56 4.56 -11.88 6.71
N GLU A 57 4.15 -11.73 7.95
CA GLU A 57 4.87 -12.33 9.07
C GLU A 57 4.83 -13.84 8.86
N ASN A 58 5.98 -14.49 8.75
CA ASN A 58 6.03 -15.94 8.76
C ASN A 58 5.73 -16.38 10.20
N PRO A 59 4.60 -17.05 10.48
CA PRO A 59 4.37 -17.58 11.82
C PRO A 59 5.49 -18.59 12.10
N LYS A 60 6.33 -18.28 13.08
CA LYS A 60 7.31 -19.25 13.63
C LYS A 60 6.57 -20.30 14.44
#